data_AF-A0A7C3B6N5-F1
#
_entry.id   AF-A0A7C3B6N5-F1
#
_cell.length_a   1.000
_cell.length_b   1.000
_cell.length_c   1.000
_cell.angle_alpha   90.00
_cell.angle_beta   90.00
_cell.angle_gamma   90.00
#
_symmetry.space_group_name_H-M   'P 1'
#
loop_
_entity.id
_entity.type
_entity.pdbx_description
1 polymer ?
#
loop_
_entity_poly.entity_id
_entity_poly.type
_entity_poly.pdbx_seq_one_letter_code
_entity_poly.pdbx_strand_id
1 'polypeptide(L)' 'MLKSGAGQLIAGYAWWPAFDTPAGRLGVLICADSWYPQACEAMRDHSVEMIAVPWAGD' A
#
# COMPACT_ATOMS: atom_id res chain seq x y z
N MET A 1 5.70 -2.90 19.98
CA MET A 1 4.96 -3.74 19.00
C MET A 1 3.54 -3.23 19.05
N LEU A 2 3.11 -2.20 18.32
CA LEU A 2 3.52 -1.59 17.06
C LEU A 2 4.44 -0.37 17.27
N LYS A 3 5.40 -0.11 16.38
CA LYS A 3 6.17 1.14 16.42
C LYS A 3 5.35 2.22 15.70
N SER A 4 4.98 3.25 16.45
CA SER A 4 4.42 4.51 15.97
C SER A 4 5.27 5.09 14.83
N GLY A 5 4.77 5.00 13.60
CA GLY A 5 5.16 5.86 12.48
C GLY A 5 4.10 6.93 12.33
N ALA A 6 4.52 8.19 12.34
CA ALA A 6 3.70 9.39 12.45
C ALA A 6 2.45 9.38 11.55
N GLY A 7 1.28 9.59 12.17
CA GLY A 7 0.17 10.20 11.44
C GLY A 7 0.48 11.67 11.21
N GLN A 8 0.75 12.09 9.98
CA GLN A 8 0.62 13.49 9.58
C GLN A 8 0.58 13.67 8.03
N LEU A 9 -0.51 14.32 7.59
CA LEU A 9 -0.74 15.11 6.36
C LEU A 9 -1.22 14.43 5.07
N ILE A 10 -2.43 14.89 4.70
CA ILE A 10 -3.14 14.85 3.43
C ILE A 10 -2.28 15.30 2.23
N ALA A 11 -1.55 14.36 1.64
CA ALA A 11 -1.24 14.38 0.20
C ALA A 11 -1.65 13.00 -0.32
N GLY A 12 -2.64 12.97 -1.22
CA GLY A 12 -3.48 11.80 -1.52
C GLY A 12 -2.80 10.49 -1.92
N TYR A 13 -1.48 10.42 -2.00
CA TYR A 13 -0.72 9.21 -2.37
C TYR A 13 0.58 8.99 -1.56
N ALA A 14 0.92 9.83 -0.58
CA ALA A 14 2.24 9.78 0.08
C ALA A 14 2.36 8.77 1.25
N TRP A 15 1.27 8.12 1.65
CA TRP A 15 1.23 7.31 2.88
C TRP A 15 0.87 5.83 2.63
N TRP A 16 1.21 5.29 1.47
CA TRP A 16 0.75 3.96 1.09
C TRP A 16 1.37 2.90 2.00
N PRO A 17 0.56 2.18 2.79
CA PRO A 17 1.09 1.29 3.80
C PRO A 17 1.75 0.10 3.13
N ALA A 18 2.93 -0.24 3.63
CA ALA A 18 3.67 -1.40 3.17
C ALA A 18 4.35 -2.10 4.34
N PHE A 19 4.39 -3.41 4.26
CA PHE A 19 4.71 -4.32 5.35
C PHE A 19 5.85 -5.24 4.93
N ASP A 20 6.86 -5.39 5.77
CA ASP A 20 7.88 -6.41 5.56
C ASP A 20 7.29 -7.78 5.92
N THR A 21 7.37 -8.72 4.99
CA THR A 21 6.90 -10.10 5.18
C THR A 21 8.02 -11.08 4.81
N PRO A 22 7.97 -12.35 5.25
CA PRO A 22 8.95 -13.36 4.82
C PRO A 22 9.00 -13.57 3.29
N ALA A 23 7.95 -13.17 2.58
CA ALA A 23 7.86 -13.29 1.13
C ALA A 23 8.37 -12.03 0.38
N GLY A 24 8.74 -10.96 1.09
CA GLY A 24 9.14 -9.66 0.53
C GLY A 24 8.28 -8.51 1.05
N ARG A 25 8.53 -7.29 0.54
CA ARG A 25 7.80 -6.08 0.94
C ARG A 25 6.41 -6.01 0.29
N LEU A 26 5.36 -6.13 1.10
CA LEU A 26 3.96 -6.18 0.66
C LEU A 26 3.28 -4.82 0.76
N GLY A 27 2.74 -4.32 -0.35
CA GLY A 27 1.80 -3.20 -0.38
C GLY A 27 0.35 -3.69 -0.45
N VAL A 28 -0.59 -2.93 0.10
CA VAL A 28 -2.02 -3.28 0.06
C VAL A 28 -2.82 -2.18 -0.63
N LEU A 29 -3.56 -2.59 -1.66
CA LEU A 29 -4.58 -1.81 -2.33
C LEU A 29 -5.96 -2.30 -1.95
N ILE A 30 -6.97 -1.45 -1.92
CA ILE A 30 -8.33 -1.87 -1.62
C ILE A 30 -9.20 -1.72 -2.86
N CYS A 31 -9.61 -2.85 -3.44
CA CYS A 31 -10.58 -2.94 -4.51
C CYS A 31 -10.31 -1.94 -5.66
N ALA A 32 -11.08 -0.85 -5.72
CA ALA A 32 -11.04 0.16 -6.79
C ALA A 32 -9.70 0.91 -6.90
N ASP A 33 -8.87 0.94 -5.85
CA ASP A 33 -7.55 1.58 -5.93
C ASP A 33 -6.69 0.97 -7.05
N SER A 34 -6.85 -0.34 -7.32
CA SER A 34 -6.11 -1.05 -8.36
C SER A 34 -6.46 -0.62 -9.79
N TRP A 35 -7.55 0.12 -9.98
CA TRP A 35 -7.96 0.60 -11.31
C TRP A 35 -7.22 1.86 -11.73
N TYR A 36 -6.53 2.53 -10.79
CA TYR A 36 -5.79 3.76 -11.04
C TYR A 36 -4.28 3.44 -11.13
N PRO A 37 -3.60 3.71 -12.26
CA PRO A 37 -2.17 3.41 -12.38
C PRO A 37 -1.28 4.10 -11.33
N GLN A 38 -1.67 5.32 -10.91
CA GLN A 38 -0.95 6.14 -9.94
C GLN A 38 -0.82 5.46 -8.58
N ALA A 39 -1.80 4.63 -8.24
CA ALA A 39 -1.80 3.82 -7.05
C ALA A 39 -0.65 2.78 -7.08
N CYS A 40 -0.60 1.96 -8.13
CA CYS A 40 0.49 1.00 -8.31
C CYS A 40 1.87 1.67 -8.42
N GLU A 41 1.95 2.89 -8.98
CA GLU A 41 3.18 3.68 -9.04
C GLU A 41 3.66 4.13 -7.67
N ALA A 42 2.76 4.63 -6.81
CA ALA A 42 3.10 5.01 -5.44
C ALA A 42 3.67 3.82 -4.64
N MET A 43 3.20 2.59 -4.88
CA MET A 43 3.79 1.39 -4.26
C MET A 43 5.27 1.18 -4.66
N ARG A 44 5.65 1.52 -5.89
CA ARG A 44 7.06 1.41 -6.35
C ARG A 44 7.97 2.39 -5.64
N ASP A 45 7.51 3.61 -5.38
CA ASP A 45 8.28 4.62 -4.62
C ASP A 45 8.61 4.13 -3.20
N HIS A 46 7.76 3.24 -2.67
CA HIS A 46 8.00 2.58 -1.40
C HIS A 46 8.80 1.28 -1.50
N SER A 47 9.35 0.88 -2.66
CA SER A 47 10.06 -0.40 -2.82
C SER A 47 9.20 -1.63 -2.50
N VAL A 48 7.89 -1.56 -2.78
CA VAL A 48 6.99 -2.72 -2.67
C VAL A 48 7.33 -3.73 -3.77
N GLU A 49 7.45 -4.99 -3.40
CA GLU A 49 7.75 -6.12 -4.29
C GLU A 49 6.47 -6.83 -4.76
N MET A 50 5.43 -6.81 -3.92
CA MET A 50 4.15 -7.47 -4.18
C MET A 50 2.99 -6.61 -3.71
N ILE A 51 1.88 -6.65 -4.46
CA ILE A 51 0.67 -5.90 -4.13
C ILE A 51 -0.49 -6.89 -3.92
N ALA A 52 -1.13 -6.81 -2.76
CA ALA A 52 -2.41 -7.47 -2.52
C ALA A 52 -3.57 -6.52 -2.87
N VAL A 53 -4.58 -7.03 -3.57
CA VAL A 53 -5.80 -6.29 -3.93
C VAL A 53 -7.04 -7.05 -3.43
N PRO A 54 -7.31 -7.08 -2.12
CA PRO A 54 -8.57 -7.61 -1.62
C PRO A 54 -9.76 -6.83 -2.20
N TRP A 55 -10.80 -7.56 -2.54
CA TRP A 55 -12.13 -7.03 -2.83
C TRP A 55 -13.14 -7.79 -1.97
N ALA A 56 -14.22 -7.13 -1.58
CA ALA A 56 -15.33 -7.78 -0.88
C ALA A 56 -16.44 -8.06 -1.90
N GLY A 57 -16.48 -9.29 -2.39
CA GLY A 57 -17.64 -9.90 -3.05
C GLY A 57 -18.16 -11.06 -2.22
N ASP A 58 -19.46 -11.30 -2.30
CA ASP A 58 -20.14 -12.47 -1.75
C ASP A 58 -19.86 -13.76 -2.56
#